data_AF-A0A538HTI5-F1
#
_entry.id   AF-A0A538HTI5-F1
#
_cell.length_a   1.000
_cell.length_b   1.000
_cell.length_c   1.000
_cell.angle_alpha   90.00
_cell.angle_beta   90.00
_cell.angle_gamma   90.00
#
_symmetry.space_group_name_H-M   'P 1'
#
loop_
_entity.id
_entity.type
_entity.pdbx_description
1 polymer ?
#
loop_
_entity_poly.entity_id
_entity_poly.type
_entity_poly.pdbx_seq_one_letter_code
_entity_poly.pdbx_strand_id
1 'polypeptide(L)'
;MRRVSVRVAAHEAEIARARFLSLVPEGFQEVEIGDTLELVAYTDHPGERRIREAFPSAVAAAVEPGWEERWRAFHHGVRAGGLWIGPPWEEPPADVPSVVIEPARAFGTGAHPTTRACVELLARTGRGSLVDAGCGSGVLSVVAARLGFGPIVALDNDQ
;
A
#
# COMPACT_ATOMS: atom_id res chain seq x y z
N MET A 1 8.27 -12.73 -11.96
CA MET A 1 7.10 -13.18 -11.19
C MET A 1 6.09 -13.89 -12.11
N ARG A 2 5.31 -14.82 -11.58
CA ARG A 2 4.31 -15.64 -12.30
C ARG A 2 2.94 -15.45 -11.64
N ARG A 3 1.89 -15.22 -12.42
CA ARG A 3 0.50 -15.27 -11.95
C ARG A 3 0.02 -16.70 -12.13
N VAL A 4 -0.26 -17.41 -11.05
CA VAL A 4 -0.75 -18.78 -11.05
C VAL A 4 -2.19 -18.77 -10.55
N SER A 5 -3.11 -19.30 -11.35
CA SER A 5 -4.53 -19.35 -11.03
C SER A 5 -5.09 -20.76 -11.08
N VAL A 6 -5.93 -21.09 -10.11
CA VAL A 6 -6.66 -22.36 -10.02
C VAL A 6 -8.15 -22.05 -9.98
N ARG A 7 -8.93 -22.72 -10.83
CA ARG A 7 -10.40 -22.63 -10.79
C ARG A 7 -10.98 -23.89 -10.20
N VAL A 8 -11.90 -23.72 -9.26
CA VAL A 8 -12.63 -24.82 -8.62
C VAL A 8 -14.12 -24.53 -8.62
N ALA A 9 -14.95 -25.57 -8.53
CA ALA A 9 -16.38 -25.38 -8.37
C ALA A 9 -16.69 -24.84 -6.95
N ALA A 10 -17.79 -24.08 -6.80
CA ALA A 10 -18.17 -23.47 -5.53
C ALA A 10 -18.28 -24.47 -4.36
N HIS A 11 -18.72 -25.70 -4.63
CA HIS A 11 -18.81 -26.75 -3.61
C HIS A 11 -17.45 -27.28 -3.12
N GLU A 12 -16.37 -27.05 -3.88
CA GLU A 12 -15.00 -27.43 -3.52
C GLU A 12 -14.19 -26.25 -2.93
N ALA A 13 -14.76 -25.05 -2.91
CA ALA A 13 -14.09 -23.80 -2.56
C ALA A 13 -13.37 -23.87 -1.21
N GLU A 14 -14.03 -24.37 -0.17
CA GLU A 14 -13.46 -24.44 1.19
C GLU A 14 -12.19 -25.29 1.26
N ILE A 15 -12.22 -26.48 0.64
CA ILE A 15 -11.07 -27.39 0.62
C ILE A 15 -9.95 -26.79 -0.23
N ALA A 16 -10.31 -26.19 -1.36
CA ALA A 16 -9.35 -25.54 -2.24
C ALA A 16 -8.65 -24.37 -1.54
N ARG A 17 -9.40 -23.49 -0.86
CA ARG A 17 -8.88 -22.36 -0.06
C ARG A 17 -7.87 -22.83 0.99
N ALA A 18 -8.24 -23.82 1.81
CA ALA A 18 -7.38 -24.33 2.87
C ALA A 18 -6.05 -24.90 2.34
N ARG A 19 -6.11 -25.64 1.23
CA ARG A 19 -4.93 -26.18 0.56
C ARG A 19 -4.08 -25.08 -0.07
N PHE A 20 -4.72 -24.13 -0.75
CA PHE A 20 -4.03 -23.04 -1.43
C PHE A 20 -3.33 -22.09 -0.45
N LEU A 21 -3.97 -21.79 0.69
CA LEU A 21 -3.38 -21.03 1.80
C LEU A 21 -2.10 -21.69 2.34
N SER A 22 -2.11 -23.02 2.44
CA SER A 22 -0.95 -23.78 2.92
C SER A 22 0.26 -23.68 1.97
N LEU A 23 0.02 -23.42 0.68
CA LEU A 23 1.06 -23.27 -0.34
C LEU A 23 1.53 -21.83 -0.50
N VAL A 24 0.64 -20.87 -0.22
CA VAL A 24 0.85 -19.43 -0.40
C VAL A 24 0.46 -18.68 0.90
N PRO A 25 1.26 -18.84 1.98
CA PRO A 25 0.95 -18.27 3.28
C PRO A 25 1.00 -16.72 3.29
N GLU A 26 1.70 -16.14 2.31
CA GLU A 26 1.78 -14.69 2.07
C GLU A 26 0.42 -14.09 1.64
N GLY A 27 -0.55 -14.94 1.26
CA GLY A 27 -1.88 -14.55 0.80
C GLY A 27 -2.09 -14.75 -0.70
N PHE A 28 -3.36 -14.82 -1.09
CA PHE A 28 -3.81 -15.00 -2.47
C PHE A 28 -5.10 -14.22 -2.70
N GLN A 29 -5.42 -13.97 -3.96
CA GLN A 29 -6.66 -13.33 -4.37
C GLN A 29 -7.72 -14.39 -4.69
N GLU A 30 -8.96 -14.09 -4.30
CA GLU A 30 -10.15 -14.86 -4.66
C GLU A 30 -11.00 -14.06 -5.64
N VAL A 31 -11.47 -14.71 -6.71
CA VAL A 31 -12.38 -14.13 -7.69
C VAL A 31 -13.53 -15.09 -7.92
N GLU A 32 -14.73 -14.70 -7.50
CA GLU A 32 -15.96 -15.46 -7.77
C GLU A 32 -16.42 -15.19 -9.22
N ILE A 33 -16.64 -16.27 -9.99
CA ILE A 33 -17.07 -16.22 -11.38
C ILE A 33 -18.22 -17.22 -11.55
N GLY A 34 -19.45 -16.74 -11.40
CA GLY A 34 -20.64 -17.60 -11.39
C GLY A 34 -20.54 -18.64 -10.27
N ASP A 35 -20.69 -19.92 -10.63
CA ASP A 35 -20.58 -21.06 -9.68
C ASP A 35 -19.14 -21.57 -9.50
N THR A 36 -18.14 -20.76 -9.84
CA THR A 36 -16.72 -21.12 -9.69
C THR A 36 -15.95 -20.08 -8.89
N LEU A 37 -14.92 -20.55 -8.19
CA LEU A 37 -13.97 -19.72 -7.48
C LEU A 37 -12.60 -19.82 -8.18
N GLU A 38 -12.04 -18.69 -8.56
CA GLU A 38 -10.65 -18.60 -9.03
C GLU A 38 -9.75 -18.13 -7.88
N LEU A 39 -8.78 -18.96 -7.51
CA LEU A 39 -7.71 -18.65 -6.56
C LEU A 39 -6.47 -18.21 -7.33
N VAL A 40 -5.91 -17.06 -7.00
CA VAL A 40 -4.80 -16.45 -7.76
C VAL A 40 -3.64 -16.11 -6.83
N ALA A 41 -2.46 -16.65 -7.12
CA ALA A 41 -1.21 -16.34 -6.45
C ALA A 41 -0.21 -15.68 -7.40
N TYR A 42 0.59 -14.77 -6.86
CA TYR A 42 1.73 -14.17 -7.54
C TYR A 42 3.00 -14.73 -6.90
N THR A 43 3.77 -15.51 -7.65
CA THR A 43 4.89 -16.27 -7.08
C THR A 43 6.04 -16.44 -8.08
N ASP A 44 7.18 -16.88 -7.59
CA ASP A 44 8.31 -17.33 -8.41
C ASP A 44 8.07 -18.72 -9.05
N HIS A 45 9.04 -19.20 -9.83
CA HIS A 45 8.96 -20.52 -10.47
C HIS A 45 8.87 -21.69 -9.47
N PRO A 46 9.62 -21.71 -8.36
CA PRO A 46 9.42 -22.69 -7.28
C PRO A 46 7.99 -22.75 -6.73
N GLY A 47 7.37 -21.60 -6.43
CA GLY A 47 5.98 -21.59 -5.96
C GLY A 47 4.98 -22.01 -7.02
N GLU A 48 5.20 -21.67 -8.29
CA GLU A 48 4.38 -22.19 -9.39
C GLU A 48 4.39 -23.73 -9.43
N ARG A 49 5.57 -24.36 -9.28
CA ARG A 49 5.66 -25.83 -9.26
C ARG A 49 4.88 -26.43 -8.11
N ARG A 50 5.02 -25.90 -6.89
CA ARG A 50 4.28 -26.35 -5.70
C ARG A 50 2.76 -26.27 -5.90
N ILE A 51 2.28 -25.17 -6.51
CA ILE A 51 0.85 -25.00 -6.81
C ILE A 51 0.40 -26.01 -7.87
N ARG A 52 1.18 -26.21 -8.94
CA ARG A 52 0.84 -27.18 -10.00
C ARG A 52 0.83 -28.63 -9.51
N GLU A 53 1.69 -28.98 -8.56
CA GLU A 53 1.72 -30.31 -7.94
C GLU A 53 0.44 -30.57 -7.12
N ALA A 54 -0.03 -29.58 -6.36
CA ALA A 54 -1.25 -29.69 -5.57
C ALA A 54 -2.54 -29.51 -6.39
N PHE A 55 -2.47 -28.70 -7.44
CA PHE A 55 -3.56 -28.34 -8.34
C PHE A 55 -3.13 -28.51 -9.80
N PRO A 56 -3.28 -29.72 -10.38
CA PRO A 56 -2.86 -29.97 -11.76
C PRO A 56 -3.55 -29.09 -12.81
N SER A 57 -4.74 -28.56 -12.50
CA SER A 57 -5.48 -27.60 -13.33
C SER A 57 -4.93 -26.17 -13.28
N ALA A 58 -3.88 -25.90 -12.50
CA ALA A 58 -3.31 -24.57 -12.37
C ALA A 58 -2.79 -24.04 -13.71
N VAL A 59 -3.22 -22.83 -14.04
CA VAL A 59 -2.76 -22.07 -15.22
C VAL A 59 -1.81 -21.00 -14.74
N ALA A 60 -0.67 -20.84 -15.41
CA ALA A 60 0.33 -19.84 -15.04
C ALA A 60 0.71 -18.96 -16.23
N ALA A 61 0.60 -17.66 -16.02
CA ALA A 61 0.93 -16.62 -16.99
C ALA A 61 2.14 -15.80 -16.51
N ALA A 62 2.89 -15.26 -17.45
CA ALA A 62 3.91 -14.26 -17.13
C ALA A 62 3.20 -13.00 -16.63
N VAL A 63 3.69 -12.44 -15.53
CA VAL A 63 3.28 -11.12 -15.08
C VAL A 63 4.05 -10.11 -15.91
N GLU A 64 3.37 -9.10 -16.45
CA GLU A 64 4.04 -8.03 -17.17
C GLU A 64 5.08 -7.34 -16.27
N PRO A 65 6.27 -7.00 -16.82
CA PRO A 65 7.24 -6.18 -16.10
C PRO A 65 6.60 -4.92 -15.53
N GLY A 66 6.97 -4.55 -14.30
CA GLY A 66 6.45 -3.35 -13.63
C GLY A 66 5.07 -3.51 -12.96
N TRP A 67 4.44 -4.70 -12.97
CA TRP A 67 3.19 -4.94 -12.22
C TRP A 67 3.30 -4.55 -10.74
N GLU A 68 4.41 -4.93 -10.10
CA GLU A 68 4.73 -4.63 -8.70
C GLU A 68 4.92 -3.13 -8.45
N GLU A 69 5.08 -2.34 -9.51
CA GLU A 69 5.36 -0.92 -9.44
C GLU A 69 4.14 -0.08 -9.83
N ARG A 70 3.10 -0.69 -10.40
CA ARG A 70 1.90 0.02 -10.88
C ARG A 70 1.16 0.75 -9.78
N TRP A 71 1.26 0.30 -8.53
CA TRP A 71 0.68 1.02 -7.40
C TRP A 71 1.28 2.44 -7.28
N ARG A 72 2.56 2.64 -7.64
CA ARG A 72 3.23 3.95 -7.64
C ARG A 72 2.56 4.94 -8.58
N ALA A 73 2.00 4.47 -9.69
CA ALA A 73 1.28 5.32 -10.65
C ALA A 73 -0.01 5.93 -10.08
N PHE A 74 -0.49 5.46 -8.91
CA PHE A 74 -1.66 6.03 -8.24
C PHE A 74 -1.30 6.97 -7.09
N HIS A 75 -0.01 7.14 -6.79
CA HIS A 75 0.48 8.05 -5.77
C HIS A 75 1.15 9.25 -6.42
N HIS A 76 0.48 10.38 -6.31
CA HIS A 76 0.95 11.67 -6.80
C HIS A 76 1.08 12.66 -5.65
N GLY A 77 2.05 13.56 -5.77
CA GLY A 77 2.22 14.66 -4.83
C GLY A 77 1.02 15.59 -4.80
N VAL A 78 0.70 16.08 -3.61
CA VAL A 78 -0.40 17.01 -3.37
C VAL A 78 0.11 18.31 -2.79
N ARG A 79 -0.62 19.40 -3.04
CA ARG A 79 -0.38 20.69 -2.38
C ARG A 79 -1.34 20.88 -1.23
N ALA A 80 -0.80 21.16 -0.04
CA ALA A 80 -1.56 21.42 1.18
C ALA A 80 -0.79 22.35 2.11
N GLY A 81 -1.46 23.33 2.72
CA GLY A 81 -0.85 24.19 3.75
C GLY A 81 0.38 24.98 3.28
N GLY A 82 0.45 25.31 1.98
CA GLY A 82 1.60 25.99 1.37
C GLY A 82 2.82 25.09 1.11
N LEU A 83 2.67 23.78 1.24
CA LEU A 83 3.70 22.78 1.00
C LEU A 83 3.29 21.89 -0.19
N TRP A 84 4.27 21.26 -0.82
CA TRP A 84 4.08 20.05 -1.62
C TRP A 84 4.43 18.82 -0.78
N ILE A 85 3.58 17.80 -0.81
CA ILE A 85 3.78 16.53 -0.10
C ILE A 85 3.64 15.41 -1.12
N GLY A 86 4.68 14.62 -1.34
CA GLY A 86 4.65 13.61 -2.39
C GLY A 86 5.68 12.51 -2.26
N PRO A 87 5.64 11.53 -3.18
CA PRO A 87 6.51 10.36 -3.16
C PRO A 87 7.92 10.68 -3.67
N PRO A 88 8.93 9.82 -3.39
CA PRO A 88 10.31 10.06 -3.79
C PRO A 88 10.58 9.90 -5.29
N TRP A 89 9.64 9.34 -6.06
CA TRP A 89 9.75 9.20 -7.53
C TRP A 89 9.17 10.38 -8.31
N GLU A 90 8.65 11.41 -7.63
CA GLU A 90 8.22 12.65 -8.28
C GLU A 90 9.14 13.80 -7.90
N GLU A 91 9.48 14.62 -8.90
CA GLU A 91 10.23 15.85 -8.66
C GLU A 91 9.32 16.90 -8.00
N PRO A 92 9.65 17.41 -6.80
CA PRO A 92 8.86 18.44 -6.16
C PRO A 92 8.89 19.76 -6.96
N PRO A 93 7.78 20.52 -6.98
CA PRO A 93 7.77 21.85 -7.58
C PRO A 93 8.74 22.79 -6.86
N ALA A 94 9.52 23.57 -7.62
CA ALA A 94 10.52 24.50 -7.07
C ALA A 94 9.93 25.75 -6.39
N ASP A 95 8.64 26.03 -6.61
CA ASP A 95 7.95 27.22 -6.11
C ASP A 95 7.43 27.08 -4.67
N VAL A 96 7.44 25.87 -4.12
CA VAL A 96 6.96 25.60 -2.76
C VAL A 96 7.92 24.68 -1.99
N PRO A 97 8.04 24.87 -0.67
CA PRO A 97 8.62 23.86 0.20
C PRO A 97 8.04 22.46 -0.03
N SER A 98 8.90 21.45 -0.04
CA SER A 98 8.50 20.05 -0.21
C SER A 98 8.71 19.21 1.05
N VAL A 99 7.84 18.21 1.22
CA VAL A 99 7.97 17.10 2.16
C VAL A 99 7.85 15.82 1.33
N VAL A 100 8.91 15.02 1.32
CA VAL A 100 8.93 13.75 0.60
C VAL A 100 8.61 12.64 1.59
N ILE A 101 7.61 11.81 1.28
CA ILE A 101 7.19 10.66 2.10
C ILE A 101 7.15 9.44 1.19
N GLU A 102 7.89 8.40 1.56
CA GLU A 102 7.77 7.07 0.95
C GLU A 102 6.38 6.52 1.24
N PRO A 103 5.53 6.29 0.23
CA PRO A 103 4.24 5.66 0.47
C PRO A 103 4.47 4.19 0.82
N ALA A 104 4.39 3.88 2.11
CA ALA A 104 4.49 2.51 2.62
C ALA A 104 3.08 1.87 2.73
N ARG A 105 3.03 0.66 3.31
CA ARG A 105 1.77 0.04 3.78
C ARG A 105 1.11 0.82 4.92
N ALA A 106 1.79 1.81 5.50
CA ALA A 106 1.26 2.69 6.53
C ALA A 106 0.39 3.80 5.92
N PHE A 107 -0.73 4.10 6.57
CA PHE A 107 -1.64 5.17 6.18
C PHE A 107 -0.98 6.55 6.31
N GLY A 108 -1.44 7.54 5.53
CA GLY A 108 -0.97 8.93 5.64
C GLY A 108 0.06 9.35 4.59
N THR A 109 -0.16 9.08 3.31
CA THR A 109 0.74 9.48 2.20
C THR A 109 0.63 10.97 1.82
N GLY A 110 -0.13 11.77 2.58
CA GLY A 110 -0.45 13.17 2.25
C GLY A 110 -1.69 13.33 1.37
N ALA A 111 -1.95 12.39 0.46
CA ALA A 111 -3.06 12.48 -0.50
C ALA A 111 -4.45 12.23 0.12
N HIS A 112 -4.53 11.56 1.27
CA HIS A 112 -5.82 11.27 1.91
C HIS A 112 -6.49 12.56 2.41
N PRO A 113 -7.82 12.75 2.22
CA PRO A 113 -8.51 13.98 2.60
C PRO A 113 -8.30 14.41 4.06
N THR A 114 -8.24 13.45 4.98
CA THR A 114 -8.02 13.73 6.42
C THR A 114 -6.61 14.25 6.69
N THR A 115 -5.58 13.64 6.09
CA THR A 115 -4.19 14.12 6.20
C THR A 115 -4.08 15.54 5.66
N ARG A 116 -4.67 15.82 4.49
CA ARG A 116 -4.70 17.16 3.91
C ARG A 116 -5.35 18.18 4.85
N ALA A 117 -6.49 17.84 5.45
CA ALA A 117 -7.17 18.73 6.40
C ALA A 117 -6.29 19.05 7.62
N CYS A 118 -5.58 18.08 8.17
CA CYS A 118 -4.63 18.29 9.26
C CYS A 118 -3.47 19.21 8.85
N VAL A 119 -2.92 19.04 7.64
CA VAL A 119 -1.85 19.91 7.13
C VAL A 119 -2.33 21.36 6.97
N GLU A 120 -3.51 21.57 6.40
CA GLU A 120 -4.10 22.91 6.26
C GLU A 120 -4.33 23.57 7.64
N LEU A 121 -4.73 22.78 8.64
CA LEU A 121 -4.89 23.24 10.01
C LEU A 121 -3.54 23.63 10.62
N LEU A 122 -2.51 22.79 10.49
CA LEU A 122 -1.16 23.06 11.01
C LEU A 122 -0.58 24.34 10.43
N ALA A 123 -0.76 24.57 9.12
CA ALA A 123 -0.26 25.77 8.45
C ALA A 123 -0.80 27.06 9.10
N ARG A 124 -2.05 27.04 9.58
CA ARG A 124 -2.77 28.18 10.17
C ARG A 124 -2.70 28.25 11.69
N THR A 125 -2.10 27.26 12.35
CA THR A 125 -2.04 27.16 13.82
C THR A 125 -0.75 27.79 14.36
N GLY A 126 -0.82 28.42 15.54
CA GLY A 126 0.38 28.94 16.21
C GLY A 126 1.42 27.84 16.45
N ARG A 127 2.71 28.17 16.28
CA ARG A 127 3.80 27.19 16.48
C ARG A 127 4.01 26.91 17.96
N GLY A 128 4.44 25.68 18.27
CA GLY A 128 4.69 25.22 19.62
C GLY A 128 5.05 23.73 19.64
N SER A 129 4.94 23.11 20.81
CA SER A 129 5.06 21.66 20.93
C SER A 129 3.89 20.97 20.24
N LEU A 130 4.14 19.77 19.71
CA LEU A 130 3.15 18.99 18.97
C LEU A 130 3.23 17.51 19.34
N VAL A 131 2.08 16.86 19.45
CA VAL A 131 1.94 15.41 19.56
C VAL A 131 1.18 14.90 18.34
N ASP A 132 1.78 13.97 17.61
CA ASP A 132 1.21 13.25 16.47
C ASP A 132 0.83 11.84 16.93
N ALA A 133 -0.43 11.66 17.35
CA ALA A 133 -0.94 10.40 17.89
C ALA A 133 -1.66 9.60 16.78
N GLY A 134 -1.17 8.38 16.52
CA GLY A 134 -1.50 7.63 15.31
C GLY A 134 -0.70 8.14 14.11
N CYS A 135 0.61 8.30 14.29
CA CYS A 135 1.45 8.99 13.31
C CYS A 135 1.56 8.25 11.97
N GLY A 136 1.35 6.93 11.92
CA GLY A 136 1.43 6.11 10.72
C GLY A 136 2.75 6.35 9.97
N SER A 137 2.66 6.90 8.76
CA SER A 137 3.82 7.31 7.94
C SER A 137 4.70 8.40 8.56
N GLY A 138 4.24 9.07 9.61
CA GLY A 138 4.89 10.23 10.23
C GLY A 138 4.71 11.54 9.44
N VAL A 139 3.86 11.57 8.41
CA VAL A 139 3.72 12.73 7.51
C VAL A 139 3.39 14.02 8.26
N LEU A 140 2.52 13.97 9.28
CA LEU A 140 2.11 15.16 10.02
C LEU A 140 3.25 15.67 10.90
N SER A 141 4.01 14.77 11.52
CA SER A 141 5.24 15.10 12.24
C SER A 141 6.28 15.80 11.35
N VAL A 142 6.53 15.27 10.14
CA VAL A 142 7.50 15.88 9.21
C VAL A 142 7.00 17.23 8.71
N VAL A 143 5.72 17.33 8.34
CA VAL A 143 5.09 18.60 7.95
C VAL A 143 5.15 19.63 9.08
N ALA A 144 4.84 19.23 10.30
CA ALA A 144 4.90 20.10 11.47
C ALA A 144 6.33 20.63 11.69
N ALA A 145 7.34 19.76 11.62
CA ALA A 145 8.74 20.19 11.70
C ALA A 145 9.07 21.19 10.59
N ARG A 146 8.62 20.93 9.36
CA ARG A 146 8.86 21.80 8.21
C ARG A 146 8.17 23.18 8.33
N LEU A 147 7.06 23.25 9.06
CA LEU A 147 6.33 24.48 9.38
C LEU A 147 6.89 25.20 10.61
N GLY A 148 7.83 24.60 11.36
CA GLY A 148 8.49 25.21 12.51
C GLY A 148 7.85 24.87 13.87
N PHE A 149 7.10 23.77 13.97
CA PHE A 149 6.68 23.21 15.26
C PHE A 149 7.87 22.51 15.95
N GLY A 150 7.84 22.47 17.28
CA GLY A 150 8.88 21.83 18.07
C GLY A 150 8.73 22.14 19.57
N PRO A 151 9.03 21.17 20.46
CA PRO A 151 9.37 19.77 20.19
C PRO A 151 8.17 18.95 19.65
N ILE A 152 8.45 17.91 18.87
CA ILE A 152 7.46 17.01 18.27
C ILE A 152 7.59 15.62 18.86
N VAL A 153 6.47 15.03 19.28
CA VAL A 153 6.38 13.65 19.75
C VAL A 153 5.42 12.89 18.84
N ALA A 154 5.88 11.80 18.24
CA ALA A 154 5.08 10.96 17.35
C ALA A 154 4.92 9.56 17.95
N LEU A 155 3.70 9.04 17.94
CA LEU A 155 3.34 7.78 18.60
C LEU A 155 2.38 6.99 17.70
N ASP A 156 2.63 5.69 17.53
CA ASP A 156 1.70 4.76 16.90
C ASP A 156 1.67 3.44 17.69
N ASN A 157 0.56 2.71 17.62
CA ASN A 157 0.39 1.41 18.27
C ASN A 157 0.59 0.24 17.30
N ASP A 158 0.65 0.52 15.99
CA ASP A 158 1.04 -0.46 14.98
C ASP A 158 2.59 -0.56 14.95
N GLN A 159 3.11 -1.78 15.07
CA GLN A 159 4.56 -2.10 15.04
C GLN A 159 5.04 -2.36 13.61
#